data_AF-A0A3S4IL60-F1
#
_entry.id   AF-A0A3S4IL60-F1
#
_cell.length_a   1.000
_cell.length_b   1.000
_cell.length_c   1.000
_cell.angle_alpha   90.00
_cell.angle_beta   90.00
_cell.angle_gamma   90.00
#
_symmetry.space_group_name_H-M   'P 1'
#
loop_
_entity.id
_entity.type
_entity.pdbx_description
1 polymer ?
#
loop_
_entity_poly.entity_id
_entity_poly.type
_entity_poly.pdbx_seq_one_letter_code
_entity_poly.pdbx_strand_id
1 'polypeptide(L)'
;MLTGRMPFRTGVRSWIPEGTNVSIGRNELTIANLLKQQGYDTAMMGKLHLNAGGDRTDQPQPKELGFDYSLVNPAGFVTDATLDNAKERPRYGVVHPTGWMRNGKHIDRAR
;
A
#
# COMPACT_ATOMS: atom_id res chain seq x y z
N MET A 1 -4.64 -11.00 -8.53
CA MET A 1 -3.50 -11.85 -8.14
C MET A 1 -3.63 -12.32 -6.68
N LEU A 2 -3.46 -11.44 -5.68
CA LEU A 2 -3.39 -11.85 -4.27
C LEU A 2 -4.58 -12.69 -3.76
N THR A 3 -5.78 -12.43 -4.25
CA THR A 3 -7.01 -13.14 -3.84
C THR A 3 -7.37 -14.32 -4.75
N GLY A 4 -6.65 -14.52 -5.87
CA GLY A 4 -7.04 -15.47 -6.91
C GLY A 4 -8.38 -15.18 -7.60
N ARG A 5 -9.00 -14.01 -7.37
CA ARG A 5 -10.34 -13.65 -7.86
C ARG A 5 -10.31 -12.55 -8.91
N MET A 6 -11.34 -12.52 -9.77
CA MET A 6 -11.58 -11.41 -10.70
C MET A 6 -11.72 -10.09 -9.92
N PRO A 7 -10.94 -9.03 -10.19
CA PRO A 7 -10.86 -7.84 -9.35
C PRO A 7 -12.21 -7.11 -9.15
N PHE A 8 -13.11 -7.20 -10.13
CA PHE A 8 -14.45 -6.59 -10.00
C PHE A 8 -15.29 -7.20 -8.86
N ARG A 9 -14.92 -8.40 -8.41
CA ARG A 9 -15.53 -9.09 -7.26
C ARG A 9 -14.92 -8.71 -5.92
N THR A 10 -13.79 -8.00 -5.92
CA THR A 10 -13.01 -7.69 -4.71
C THR A 10 -13.09 -6.21 -4.32
N GLY A 11 -13.90 -5.41 -5.01
CA GLY A 11 -14.09 -3.98 -4.74
C GLY A 11 -13.25 -3.03 -5.57
N VAL A 12 -12.27 -3.53 -6.35
CA VAL A 12 -11.36 -2.70 -7.16
C VAL A 12 -11.65 -2.90 -8.64
N ARG A 13 -12.07 -1.85 -9.34
CA ARG A 13 -12.43 -1.91 -10.77
C ARG A 13 -11.44 -1.20 -11.70
N SER A 14 -10.64 -0.29 -11.17
CA SER A 14 -9.68 0.53 -11.92
C SER A 14 -8.68 1.14 -10.91
N TRP A 15 -8.20 2.35 -11.17
CA TRP A 15 -7.42 3.16 -10.25
C TRP A 15 -8.16 3.38 -8.92
N ILE A 16 -7.40 3.54 -7.84
CA ILE A 16 -7.89 3.85 -6.50
C ILE A 16 -7.53 5.31 -6.21
N PRO A 17 -8.48 6.25 -6.28
CA PRO A 17 -8.22 7.63 -5.92
C PRO A 17 -8.06 7.78 -4.40
N GLU A 18 -7.12 8.64 -4.00
CA GLU A 18 -6.88 8.98 -2.60
C GLU A 18 -8.14 9.56 -1.93
N GLY A 19 -8.35 9.28 -0.65
CA GLY A 19 -9.50 9.79 0.11
C GLY A 19 -10.87 9.19 -0.27
N THR A 20 -10.94 8.28 -1.24
CA THR A 20 -12.20 7.63 -1.64
C THR A 20 -12.46 6.33 -0.88
N ASN A 21 -13.64 5.74 -1.04
CA ASN A 21 -14.02 4.47 -0.42
C ASN A 21 -13.69 3.24 -1.28
N VAL A 22 -12.85 3.42 -2.31
CA VAL A 22 -12.39 2.31 -3.16
C VAL A 22 -11.24 1.61 -2.45
N SER A 23 -11.42 0.34 -2.12
CA SER A 23 -10.38 -0.52 -1.53
C SER A 23 -10.70 -1.97 -1.81
N ILE A 24 -9.74 -2.85 -1.53
CA ILE A 24 -10.02 -4.28 -1.42
C ILE A 24 -11.05 -4.52 -0.30
N GLY A 25 -12.03 -5.39 -0.57
CA GLY A 25 -13.07 -5.71 0.41
C GLY A 25 -12.50 -6.32 1.69
N ARG A 26 -13.03 -5.94 2.86
CA ARG A 26 -12.57 -6.42 4.18
C ARG A 26 -12.63 -7.94 4.37
N ASN A 27 -13.50 -8.62 3.64
CA ASN A 27 -13.69 -10.07 3.74
C ASN A 27 -12.87 -10.86 2.69
N GLU A 28 -12.06 -10.18 1.87
CA GLU A 28 -11.20 -10.86 0.90
C GLU A 28 -9.97 -11.44 1.58
N LEU A 29 -9.69 -12.72 1.33
CA LEU A 29 -8.47 -13.37 1.80
C LEU A 29 -7.39 -13.29 0.72
N THR A 30 -6.20 -12.88 1.11
CA THR A 30 -5.02 -12.92 0.25
C THR A 30 -4.27 -14.25 0.42
N ILE A 31 -3.35 -14.52 -0.51
CA ILE A 31 -2.37 -15.60 -0.35
C ILE A 31 -1.57 -15.48 0.95
N ALA A 32 -1.29 -14.27 1.43
CA ALA A 32 -0.58 -14.07 2.69
C ALA A 32 -1.45 -14.46 3.89
N ASN A 33 -2.75 -14.16 3.88
CA ASN A 33 -3.68 -14.66 4.91
C ASN A 33 -3.67 -16.19 4.97
N LEU A 34 -3.69 -16.85 3.81
CA LEU A 34 -3.70 -18.32 3.73
C LEU A 34 -2.37 -18.93 4.18
N LEU A 35 -1.23 -18.38 3.74
CA LEU A 35 0.10 -18.86 4.15
C LEU A 35 0.36 -18.65 5.64
N LYS A 36 -0.09 -17.52 6.20
CA LYS A 36 0.02 -17.26 7.63
C LYS A 36 -0.71 -18.32 8.47
N GLN A 37 -1.89 -18.79 8.01
CA GLN A 37 -2.59 -19.90 8.66
C GLN A 37 -1.81 -21.23 8.64
N GLN A 38 -0.88 -21.38 7.69
CA GLN A 38 0.01 -22.54 7.59
C GLN A 38 1.34 -22.34 8.35
N GLY A 39 1.48 -21.28 9.14
CA GLY A 39 2.66 -21.02 9.97
C GLY A 39 3.80 -20.31 9.25
N TYR A 40 3.54 -19.67 8.10
CA TYR A 40 4.55 -18.86 7.43
C TYR A 40 4.70 -17.48 8.06
N ASP A 41 5.94 -17.03 8.19
CA ASP A 41 6.25 -15.62 8.39
C ASP A 41 6.01 -14.85 7.09
N THR A 42 5.20 -13.81 7.16
CA THR A 42 4.74 -13.07 5.98
C THR A 42 5.24 -11.64 5.98
N ALA A 43 5.81 -11.21 4.86
CA ALA A 43 6.33 -9.85 4.72
C ALA A 43 5.96 -9.23 3.38
N MET A 44 5.70 -7.92 3.39
CA MET A 44 5.47 -7.13 2.19
C MET A 44 6.40 -5.92 2.13
N MET A 45 7.12 -5.77 1.02
CA MET A 45 7.99 -4.62 0.78
C MET A 45 7.65 -3.98 -0.56
N GLY A 46 7.54 -2.66 -0.61
CA GLY A 46 7.31 -1.91 -1.84
C GLY A 46 5.87 -1.41 -2.01
N LYS A 47 5.31 -1.57 -3.20
CA LYS A 47 4.00 -0.99 -3.55
C LYS A 47 2.86 -1.86 -3.03
N LEU A 48 1.92 -1.26 -2.29
CA LEU A 48 0.66 -1.91 -1.89
C LEU A 48 -0.48 -1.59 -2.86
N HIS A 49 -0.97 -0.35 -2.88
CA HIS A 49 -2.02 0.12 -3.80
C HIS A 49 -3.29 -0.75 -3.84
N LEU A 50 -3.79 -1.10 -2.65
CA LEU A 50 -5.05 -1.85 -2.46
C LEU A 50 -6.07 -1.10 -1.59
N ASN A 51 -5.71 0.12 -1.15
CA ASN A 51 -6.53 1.02 -0.38
C ASN A 51 -6.25 2.47 -0.83
N ALA A 52 -7.09 3.39 -0.37
CA ALA A 52 -7.04 4.80 -0.73
C ALA A 52 -6.09 5.63 0.15
N GLY A 53 -5.29 4.99 1.00
CA GLY A 53 -4.39 5.64 1.94
C GLY A 53 -3.96 4.71 3.07
N GLY A 54 -2.73 4.92 3.56
CA GLY A 54 -2.19 4.16 4.68
C GLY A 54 -2.63 4.65 6.06
N ASP A 55 -3.19 5.86 6.10
CA ASP A 55 -3.85 6.49 7.25
C ASP A 55 -5.33 6.06 7.42
N ARG A 56 -5.89 5.37 6.41
CA ARG A 56 -7.27 4.89 6.41
C ARG A 56 -7.45 3.72 7.38
N THR A 57 -8.05 4.00 8.54
CA THR A 57 -8.44 2.98 9.53
C THR A 57 -9.70 2.21 9.13
N ASP A 58 -10.48 2.78 8.22
CA ASP A 58 -11.72 2.21 7.69
C ASP A 58 -11.48 1.27 6.49
N GLN A 59 -10.24 1.07 6.05
CA GLN A 59 -9.87 0.19 4.93
C GLN A 59 -8.78 -0.82 5.31
N PRO A 60 -8.72 -2.00 4.67
CA PRO A 60 -7.71 -3.01 4.98
C PRO A 60 -6.27 -2.49 4.83
N GLN A 61 -5.49 -2.65 5.89
CA GLN A 61 -4.04 -2.38 5.91
C GLN A 61 -3.23 -3.68 5.73
N PRO A 62 -1.90 -3.63 5.45
CA PRO A 62 -1.09 -4.82 5.20
C PRO A 62 -1.25 -5.95 6.23
N LYS A 63 -1.41 -5.59 7.51
CA LYS A 63 -1.63 -6.55 8.60
C LYS A 63 -2.94 -7.33 8.44
N GLU A 64 -4.03 -6.65 8.06
CA GLU A 64 -5.33 -7.29 7.78
C GLU A 64 -5.25 -8.16 6.51
N LEU A 65 -4.43 -7.76 5.55
CA LEU A 65 -4.12 -8.55 4.34
C LEU A 65 -3.19 -9.73 4.59
N GLY A 66 -2.80 -9.98 5.84
CA GLY A 66 -2.06 -11.17 6.25
C GLY A 66 -0.55 -11.02 6.19
N PHE A 67 0.01 -9.81 6.14
CA PHE A 67 1.45 -9.56 6.23
C PHE A 67 1.84 -9.14 7.65
N ASP A 68 2.65 -9.95 8.34
CA ASP A 68 3.15 -9.68 9.69
C ASP A 68 4.18 -8.55 9.72
N TYR A 69 5.02 -8.47 8.69
CA TYR A 69 5.92 -7.34 8.46
C TYR A 69 5.52 -6.57 7.20
N SER A 70 5.60 -5.25 7.25
CA SER A 70 5.41 -4.42 6.07
C SER A 70 6.35 -3.22 6.04
N LEU A 71 6.93 -2.96 4.87
CA LEU A 71 7.55 -1.70 4.49
C LEU A 71 6.94 -1.28 3.15
N VAL A 72 5.85 -0.52 3.18
CA VAL A 72 5.02 -0.29 1.99
C VAL A 72 4.82 1.17 1.69
N ASN A 73 4.64 1.47 0.40
CA ASN A 73 4.01 2.69 -0.05
C ASN A 73 2.55 2.35 -0.43
N PRO A 74 1.54 2.92 0.24
CA PRO A 74 0.13 2.62 -0.03
C PRO A 74 -0.35 3.22 -1.35
N ALA A 75 0.29 4.28 -1.84
CA ALA A 75 -0.16 5.03 -3.00
C ALA A 75 0.04 4.28 -4.33
N GLY A 76 -0.78 4.66 -5.32
CA GLY A 76 -0.65 4.17 -6.70
C GLY A 76 0.56 4.72 -7.44
N PHE A 77 0.99 5.91 -7.04
CA PHE A 77 2.14 6.62 -7.56
C PHE A 77 3.04 7.01 -6.40
N VAL A 78 4.35 6.95 -6.65
CA VAL A 78 5.33 7.37 -5.67
C VAL A 78 5.29 8.90 -5.61
N THR A 79 4.91 9.46 -4.46
CA THR A 79 4.89 10.90 -4.22
C THR A 79 6.11 11.35 -3.42
N ASP A 80 6.53 12.58 -3.66
CA ASP A 80 7.53 13.25 -2.83
C ASP A 80 7.03 14.65 -2.53
N ALA A 81 6.60 14.87 -1.28
CA ALA A 81 6.01 16.13 -0.86
C ALA A 81 6.96 17.34 -1.04
N THR A 82 8.28 17.13 -1.08
CA THR A 82 9.21 18.24 -1.38
C THR A 82 9.29 18.53 -2.87
N LEU A 83 9.23 17.51 -3.73
CA LEU A 83 9.20 17.70 -5.19
C LEU A 83 7.85 18.19 -5.68
N ASP A 84 6.77 17.86 -4.99
CA ASP A 84 5.43 18.38 -5.26
C ASP A 84 5.34 19.88 -5.02
N ASN A 85 6.14 20.40 -4.07
CA ASN A 85 6.20 21.82 -3.74
C ASN A 85 7.47 22.52 -4.25
N ALA A 86 8.34 21.82 -4.98
CA ALA A 86 9.60 22.38 -5.46
C ALA A 86 9.35 23.39 -6.60
N LYS A 87 9.95 24.58 -6.50
CA LYS A 87 9.92 25.59 -7.57
C LYS A 87 10.55 25.08 -8.87
N GLU A 88 11.58 24.25 -8.74
CA GLU A 88 12.23 23.57 -9.85
C GLU A 88 12.42 22.10 -9.51
N ARG A 89 12.04 21.22 -10.44
CA ARG A 89 12.19 19.77 -10.27
C ARG A 89 13.52 19.32 -10.89
N PRO A 90 14.42 18.69 -10.13
CA PRO A 90 15.64 18.13 -10.70
C PRO A 90 15.27 17.06 -11.75
N ARG A 91 15.78 17.22 -12.98
CA ARG A 91 15.60 16.24 -14.07
C ARG A 91 16.42 14.95 -13.88
N TYR A 92 17.46 15.01 -13.05
CA TYR A 92 18.40 13.94 -12.80
C TYR A 92 18.77 13.91 -11.31
N GLY A 93 19.07 12.73 -10.77
CA GLY A 93 19.43 12.53 -9.36
C GLY A 93 18.51 11.53 -8.65
N VAL A 94 18.92 11.10 -7.45
CA VAL A 94 18.13 10.20 -6.61
C VAL A 94 16.97 10.97 -5.99
N VAL A 95 15.75 10.55 -6.28
CA VAL A 95 14.55 11.01 -5.58
C VAL A 95 14.29 10.07 -4.42
N HIS A 96 14.18 10.64 -3.23
CA HIS A 96 13.95 9.93 -1.98
C HIS A 96 12.49 10.04 -1.57
N PRO A 97 11.63 9.10 -2.00
CA PRO A 97 10.20 9.27 -1.89
C PRO A 97 9.69 9.32 -0.47
N THR A 98 8.57 9.99 -0.32
CA THR A 98 7.83 10.11 0.94
C THR A 98 6.65 9.13 0.95
N GLY A 99 5.98 8.99 2.10
CA GLY A 99 4.79 8.16 2.21
C GLY A 99 5.06 6.67 2.43
N TRP A 100 6.29 6.30 2.77
CA TRP A 100 6.57 4.95 3.25
C TRP A 100 5.97 4.73 4.63
N MET A 101 5.49 3.51 4.83
CA MET A 101 5.00 3.03 6.11
C MET A 101 5.69 1.74 6.49
N ARG A 102 6.13 1.66 7.74
CA ARG A 102 6.65 0.45 8.35
C ARG A 102 5.67 -0.04 9.42
N ASN A 103 5.12 -1.25 9.24
CA ASN A 103 4.19 -1.87 10.18
C ASN A 103 3.04 -0.94 10.61
N GLY A 104 2.44 -0.26 9.64
CA GLY A 104 1.33 0.68 9.87
C GLY A 104 1.72 2.06 10.39
N LYS A 105 3.03 2.34 10.56
CA LYS A 105 3.51 3.66 11.00
C LYS A 105 4.22 4.36 9.86
N HIS A 106 3.90 5.63 9.63
CA HIS A 106 4.68 6.46 8.70
C HIS A 106 6.15 6.51 9.13
N ILE A 107 7.04 6.42 8.15
CA ILE A 107 8.45 6.67 8.35
C ILE A 107 8.86 7.93 7.60
N ASP A 108 9.93 8.55 8.07
CA ASP A 108 10.53 9.70 7.41
C ASP A 108 10.97 9.34 5.98
N ARG A 109 11.30 10.38 5.22
CA ARG A 109 11.93 10.27 3.90
C ARG A 109 12.99 9.16 3.92
N ALA A 110 12.85 8.22 3.00
CA ALA A 110 13.84 7.16 2.80
C ALA A 110 15.17 7.80 2.39
N ARG A 111 16.16 7.82 3.28
CA ARG A 111 17.51 8.34 3.00
C ARG A 111 18.35 7.33 2.24
#